data_AF-A0A349EE99-F1
#
_entry.id   AF-A0A349EE99-F1
#
_cell.length_a   1.000
_cell.length_b   1.000
_cell.length_c   1.000
_cell.angle_alpha   90.00
_cell.angle_beta   90.00
_cell.angle_gamma   90.00
#
_symmetry.space_group_name_H-M   'P 1'
#
loop_
_entity.id
_entity.type
_entity.pdbx_description
1 polymer ?
#
loop_
_entity_poly.entity_id
_entity_poly.type
_entity_poly.pdbx_seq_one_letter_code
_entity_poly.pdbx_strand_id
1 'polypeptide(L)' 'MSAHPTVYAPLRLASAATVEKRARAKCDRDVKLHLPEALYDDLAQLARADNRAVGEYMRVILERHAYGAFGAYRG' A
#
# COMPACT_ATOMS: atom_id res chain seq x y z
N MET A 1 -49.98 22.75 -13.98
CA MET A 1 -48.64 22.72 -13.34
C MET A 1 -48.55 21.42 -12.55
N SER A 2 -48.10 20.33 -13.18
CA SER A 2 -48.05 18.99 -12.55
C SER A 2 -46.63 18.71 -12.05
N ALA A 3 -46.50 18.50 -10.74
CA ALA A 3 -45.26 18.08 -10.11
C ALA A 3 -45.20 16.54 -10.08
N HIS A 4 -44.17 15.96 -10.69
CA HIS A 4 -43.82 14.55 -10.51
C HIS A 4 -42.73 14.46 -9.43
N PRO A 5 -42.89 13.66 -8.36
CA PRO A 5 -41.80 13.38 -7.44
C PRO A 5 -40.96 12.21 -7.99
N THR A 6 -39.72 12.51 -8.40
CA THR A 6 -38.72 11.50 -8.76
C THR A 6 -38.27 10.77 -7.51
N VAL A 7 -38.65 9.49 -7.42
CA VAL A 7 -38.15 8.54 -6.42
C VAL A 7 -36.67 8.30 -6.69
N TYR A 8 -35.78 8.81 -5.82
CA TYR A 8 -34.36 8.47 -5.85
C TYR A 8 -34.17 7.10 -5.20
N ALA A 9 -33.88 6.09 -6.01
CA ALA A 9 -33.37 4.81 -5.54
C ALA A 9 -31.97 5.02 -4.93
N PRO A 10 -31.67 4.47 -3.73
CA PRO A 10 -30.31 4.52 -3.21
C PRO A 10 -29.43 3.59 -4.05
N LEU A 11 -28.54 4.17 -4.84
CA LEU A 11 -27.44 3.45 -5.48
C LEU A 11 -26.55 2.89 -4.38
N ARG A 12 -26.76 1.61 -4.04
CA ARG A 12 -25.82 0.83 -3.25
C ARG A 12 -24.49 0.81 -3.99
N LEU A 13 -23.56 1.63 -3.51
CA LEU A 13 -22.18 1.64 -3.96
C LEU A 13 -21.48 0.38 -3.44
N ALA A 14 -21.76 -0.74 -4.10
CA ALA A 14 -20.93 -1.93 -4.04
C ALA A 14 -19.61 -1.57 -4.73
N SER A 15 -18.62 -1.17 -3.94
CA SER A 15 -17.22 -1.30 -4.34
C SER A 15 -16.45 -1.91 -3.19
N ALA A 16 -16.79 -3.17 -2.92
CA ALA A 16 -15.81 -4.09 -2.38
C ALA A 16 -14.68 -4.13 -3.43
N ALA A 17 -13.69 -3.26 -3.25
CA ALA A 17 -12.41 -3.43 -3.87
C ALA A 17 -11.85 -4.74 -3.32
N THR A 18 -12.24 -5.84 -3.96
CA THR A 18 -11.37 -6.99 -4.08
C THR A 18 -10.11 -6.43 -4.71
N VAL A 19 -9.16 -6.03 -3.86
CA VAL A 19 -7.76 -5.91 -4.24
C VAL A 19 -7.41 -7.32 -4.67
N GLU A 20 -7.68 -7.62 -5.94
CA GLU A 20 -7.13 -8.78 -6.59
C GLU A 20 -5.64 -8.68 -6.29
N LYS A 21 -5.16 -9.58 -5.43
CA LYS A 21 -3.76 -9.93 -5.36
C LYS A 21 -3.42 -10.43 -6.76
N ARG A 22 -3.18 -9.51 -7.70
CA ARG A 22 -2.39 -9.80 -8.88
C ARG A 22 -1.14 -10.43 -8.29
N ALA A 23 -1.07 -11.75 -8.38
CA ALA A 23 0.02 -12.55 -7.87
C ALA A 23 1.23 -12.17 -8.71
N ARG A 24 1.81 -11.02 -8.40
CA ARG A 24 2.96 -10.50 -9.08
C ARG A 24 4.06 -11.51 -8.79
N ALA A 25 4.67 -12.01 -9.86
CA ALA A 25 5.79 -12.93 -9.75
C ALA A 25 6.76 -12.37 -8.71
N LYS A 26 6.95 -13.12 -7.62
CA LYS A 26 7.80 -12.73 -6.52
C LYS A 26 9.20 -12.56 -7.11
N CYS A 27 9.72 -11.33 -7.13
CA CYS A 27 11.13 -11.14 -7.42
C CYS A 27 11.88 -11.71 -6.22
N ASP A 28 12.46 -12.90 -6.38
CA ASP A 28 13.28 -13.58 -5.37
C ASP A 28 14.78 -13.28 -5.55
N ARG A 29 15.12 -12.27 -6.36
CA ARG A 29 16.50 -11.80 -6.49
C ARG A 29 16.87 -10.93 -5.29
N ASP A 30 17.92 -11.33 -4.60
CA ASP A 30 18.51 -10.52 -3.54
C ASP A 30 19.40 -9.42 -4.12
N VAL A 31 19.29 -8.22 -3.56
CA VAL A 31 20.11 -7.07 -3.92
C VAL A 31 20.86 -6.61 -2.68
N LYS A 32 22.19 -6.51 -2.80
CA LYS A 32 23.03 -5.94 -1.75
C LYS A 32 23.04 -4.42 -1.91
N LEU A 33 22.56 -3.71 -0.89
CA LEU A 33 22.56 -2.26 -0.83
C LEU A 33 23.65 -1.80 0.13
N HIS A 34 24.44 -0.82 -0.29
CA HIS A 34 25.33 -0.10 0.60
C HIS A 34 24.58 1.13 1.12
N LEU A 35 24.38 1.18 2.44
CA LEU A 35 23.67 2.25 3.12
C LEU A 35 24.62 2.93 4.12
N PRO A 36 24.48 4.24 4.34
CA PRO A 36 25.11 4.89 5.49
C PRO A 36 24.66 4.22 6.78
N GLU A 37 25.58 4.10 7.75
CA GLU A 37 25.34 3.42 9.03
C GLU A 37 24.14 4.00 9.78
N ALA A 38 24.07 5.33 9.91
CA ALA A 38 22.95 6.02 10.55
C ALA A 38 21.59 5.68 9.91
N LEU A 39 21.54 5.58 8.57
CA LEU A 39 20.30 5.23 7.88
C LEU A 39 19.91 3.77 8.15
N TYR A 40 20.89 2.87 8.23
CA TYR A 40 20.62 1.47 8.58
C TYR A 40 20.06 1.35 10.00
N ASP A 41 20.62 2.08 10.95
CA ASP A 41 20.15 2.07 12.34
C ASP A 41 18.71 2.56 12.47
N ASP A 42 18.38 3.66 11.80
CA ASP A 42 17.01 4.19 11.73
C ASP A 42 16.05 3.14 11.14
N LEU A 43 16.43 2.50 10.02
CA LEU A 43 15.64 1.43 9.40
C LEU A 43 15.48 0.21 10.32
N ALA A 44 16.52 -0.16 11.06
CA ALA A 44 16.47 -1.27 12.00
C ALA A 44 15.54 -0.97 13.18
N GLN A 45 15.54 0.27 13.67
CA GLN A 45 14.62 0.70 14.73
C GLN A 45 13.17 0.68 14.26
N LEU A 46 12.90 1.20 13.05
CA LEU A 46 11.56 1.17 12.46
C LEU A 46 11.08 -0.27 12.20
N ALA A 47 11.95 -1.14 11.67
CA ALA A 47 11.62 -2.55 11.45
C ALA A 47 11.29 -3.28 12.75
N ARG A 48 12.01 -2.99 13.85
CA ARG A 48 11.71 -3.52 15.18
C ARG A 48 10.37 -3.03 15.70
N ALA A 49 10.04 -1.76 15.51
CA ALA A 49 8.74 -1.20 15.89
C ALA A 49 7.58 -1.90 15.16
N ASP A 50 7.80 -2.30 13.90
CA ASP A 50 6.84 -3.05 13.08
C ASP A 50 6.92 -4.58 13.28
N ASN A 51 7.75 -5.06 14.21
CA ASN A 51 8.02 -6.48 14.49
C ASN A 51 8.40 -7.30 13.23
N ARG A 52 9.28 -6.74 12.39
CA ARG A 52 9.75 -7.33 11.13
C ARG A 52 11.27 -7.36 11.02
N ALA A 53 11.77 -8.23 10.15
CA ALA A 53 13.16 -8.19 9.74
C ALA A 53 13.44 -6.96 8.87
N VAL A 54 14.63 -6.37 8.99
CA VAL A 54 15.00 -5.13 8.27
C VAL A 54 14.85 -5.28 6.75
N GLY A 55 15.25 -6.41 6.18
CA GLY A 55 15.10 -6.68 4.73
C GLY A 55 13.64 -6.78 4.28
N GLU A 56 12.77 -7.33 5.12
CA GLU A 56 11.33 -7.38 4.85
C GLU A 56 10.71 -5.98 4.91
N TYR A 57 11.11 -5.19 5.91
CA TYR A 57 10.68 -3.81 6.06
C TYR A 57 11.13 -2.96 4.86
N MET A 58 12.38 -3.11 4.40
CA MET A 58 12.88 -2.46 3.20
C MET A 58 12.06 -2.83 1.96
N ARG A 59 11.67 -4.10 1.80
CA ARG A 59 10.81 -4.53 0.68
C ARG A 59 9.47 -3.80 0.68
N VAL A 60 8.84 -3.65 1.85
CA VAL A 60 7.58 -2.90 2.00
C VAL A 60 7.75 -1.43 1.64
N ILE A 61 8.83 -0.79 2.11
CA ILE A 61 9.14 0.60 1.76
C ILE A 61 9.35 0.76 0.26
N LEU A 62 10.17 -0.10 -0.36
CA LEU A 62 10.44 -0.06 -1.78
C LEU A 62 9.19 -0.30 -2.61
N GLU A 63 8.33 -1.23 -2.19
CA GLU A 63 7.05 -1.47 -2.83
C GLU A 63 6.14 -0.25 -2.72
N ARG A 64 6.03 0.35 -1.53
CA ARG A 64 5.24 1.57 -1.30
C ARG A 64 5.78 2.76 -2.09
N HIS A 65 7.09 2.88 -2.26
CA HIS A 65 7.72 3.97 -3.00
C HIS A 65 7.62 3.75 -4.52
N ALA A 66 7.88 2.54 -5.02
CA ALA A 66 7.88 2.22 -6.44
C ALA A 66 6.47 2.21 -7.03
N TYR A 67 5.49 1.72 -6.27
CA TYR A 67 4.08 1.79 -6.67
C TYR A 67 3.44 3.09 -6.23
N GLY A 68 4.11 3.91 -5.43
CA GLY A 68 3.53 5.12 -4.89
C GLY A 68 2.34 4.82 -3.97
N ALA A 69 1.89 5.85 -3.28
CA ALA A 69 0.81 5.79 -2.32
C ALA A 69 -0.58 5.55 -2.97
N PHE A 70 -0.79 4.42 -3.65
CA PHE A 70 -2.11 4.00 -4.20
C PHE A 70 -3.21 3.86 -3.14
N GLY A 71 -2.88 3.97 -1.85
CA GLY A 71 -3.85 4.01 -0.75
C GLY A 71 -4.04 5.36 -0.05
N ALA A 72 -3.21 6.39 -0.31
CA ALA A 72 -3.28 7.66 0.44
C ALA A 72 -3.97 8.82 -0.31
N TYR A 73 -4.31 8.63 -1.60
CA TYR A 73 -5.06 9.60 -2.42
C TYR A 73 -6.51 9.16 -2.66
N ARG A 74 -7.19 8.66 -1.62
CA ARG A 74 -8.66 8.75 -1.56
C ARG A 74 -9.01 9.67 -0.41
N GLY A 75 -9.11 10.96 -0.73
CA GLY A 75 -9.92 11.90 0.06
C GLY A 75 -11.40 11.56 -0.03
#